data_AF-A0A820U8G2-F1
#
_entry.id   AF-A0A820U8G2-F1
#
_cell.length_a   1.000
_cell.length_b   1.000
_cell.length_c   1.000
_cell.angle_alpha   90.00
_cell.angle_beta   90.00
_cell.angle_gamma   90.00
#
_symmetry.space_group_name_H-M   'P 1'
#
loop_
_entity.id
_entity.type
_entity.pdbx_description
1 polymer ?
#
loop_
_entity_poly.entity_id
_entity_poly.type
_entity_poly.pdbx_seq_one_letter_code
_entity_poly.pdbx_strand_id
1 'polypeptide(L)'
;MSKQIIVYGGRGALGDCLIRYFQSKNFKVTSIDLKQNERADVSITVSDNDSLEKQAEFVSEQIQSSLNGESVEAIFNVAGGWAGGNASHK
;
A
#
# COMPACT_ATOMS: atom_id res chain seq x y z
N MET A 1 -16.84 -4.37 -14.65
CA MET A 1 -16.03 -4.75 -13.48
C MET A 1 -14.88 -3.78 -13.36
N SER A 2 -14.81 -3.06 -12.25
CA SER A 2 -13.66 -2.23 -11.86
C SER A 2 -12.48 -3.15 -11.58
N LYS A 3 -11.33 -2.87 -12.20
CA LYS A 3 -10.08 -3.58 -11.85
C LYS A 3 -9.43 -2.83 -10.70
N GLN A 4 -9.39 -3.44 -9.52
CA GLN A 4 -8.79 -2.83 -8.34
C GLN A 4 -7.65 -3.69 -7.81
N ILE A 5 -6.58 -3.03 -7.37
CA ILE A 5 -5.46 -3.66 -6.68
C ILE A 5 -5.11 -2.90 -5.40
N ILE A 6 -4.41 -3.59 -4.50
CA ILE A 6 -3.85 -2.99 -3.29
C ILE A 6 -2.32 -3.04 -3.37
N VAL A 7 -1.67 -1.95 -3.00
CA VAL A 7 -0.21 -1.87 -2.86
C VAL A 7 0.12 -1.52 -1.42
N TYR A 8 0.65 -2.48 -0.67
CA TYR A 8 1.17 -2.28 0.68
C TYR A 8 2.64 -1.88 0.57
N GLY A 9 3.01 -0.71 1.09
CA GLY A 9 4.30 -0.04 0.83
C GLY A 9 4.25 0.90 -0.39
N GLY A 10 3.08 1.49 -0.67
CA GLY A 10 2.82 2.29 -1.87
C GLY A 10 3.60 3.60 -1.94
N ARG A 11 4.18 4.11 -0.85
CA ARG A 11 5.05 5.30 -0.83
C ARG A 11 6.53 4.97 -1.07
N GLY A 12 6.90 3.68 -0.99
CA GLY A 12 8.24 3.19 -1.32
C GLY A 12 8.57 3.28 -2.81
N ALA A 13 9.85 3.15 -3.16
CA ALA A 13 10.31 3.30 -4.55
C ALA A 13 9.61 2.32 -5.54
N LEU A 14 9.51 1.05 -5.15
CA LEU A 14 8.81 0.04 -5.97
C LEU A 14 7.29 0.25 -5.94
N GLY A 15 6.71 0.50 -4.76
CA GLY A 15 5.27 0.73 -4.62
C GLY A 15 4.77 1.89 -5.48
N ASP A 16 5.49 3.02 -5.47
CA ASP A 16 5.16 4.20 -6.26
C ASP A 16 5.24 3.93 -7.78
N CYS A 17 6.16 3.04 -8.20
CA CYS A 17 6.24 2.57 -9.58
C CYS A 17 5.05 1.69 -9.96
N LEU A 18 4.65 0.76 -9.09
CA LEU A 18 3.48 -0.10 -9.31
C LEU A 18 2.19 0.73 -9.42
N ILE A 19 1.99 1.71 -8.53
CA ILE A 19 0.82 2.60 -8.58
C ILE A 19 0.73 3.29 -9.94
N ARG A 20 1.83 3.94 -10.40
CA ARG A 20 1.87 4.58 -11.72
C ARG A 20 1.55 3.60 -12.84
N TYR A 21 2.16 2.41 -12.81
CA TYR A 21 1.99 1.40 -13.85
C TYR A 21 0.53 0.94 -13.95
N PHE A 22 -0.09 0.55 -12.84
CA PHE A 22 -1.45 0.03 -12.84
C PHE A 22 -2.51 1.11 -13.14
N GLN A 23 -2.31 2.35 -12.68
CA GLN A 23 -3.17 3.46 -13.07
C GLN A 23 -3.12 3.73 -14.58
N SER A 24 -1.94 3.62 -15.21
CA SER A 24 -1.80 3.70 -16.67
C SER A 24 -2.55 2.60 -17.43
N LYS A 25 -2.96 1.52 -16.74
CA LYS A 25 -3.76 0.41 -17.25
C LYS A 25 -5.23 0.49 -16.80
N ASN A 26 -5.66 1.65 -16.29
CA ASN A 26 -7.02 1.91 -15.80
C ASN A 26 -7.44 1.04 -14.61
N PHE A 27 -6.48 0.66 -13.76
CA PHE A 27 -6.79 0.06 -12.46
C PHE A 27 -7.00 1.16 -11.42
N LYS A 28 -7.97 0.94 -10.53
CA LYS A 28 -8.08 1.66 -9.26
C LYS A 28 -7.02 1.11 -8.31
N VAL A 29 -6.24 1.97 -7.67
CA VAL A 29 -5.16 1.54 -6.79
C VAL A 29 -5.36 2.08 -5.38
N THR A 30 -5.42 1.17 -4.41
CA THR A 30 -5.37 1.50 -2.99
C THR A 30 -3.93 1.38 -2.49
N SER A 31 -3.36 2.46 -1.97
CA SER A 31 -2.04 2.49 -1.34
C SER A 31 -2.19 2.38 0.18
N ILE A 32 -1.39 1.52 0.81
CA ILE A 32 -1.25 1.41 2.27
C ILE A 32 0.21 1.72 2.62
N ASP A 33 0.45 2.71 3.46
CA ASP A 33 1.80 3.09 3.89
C ASP A 33 1.76 3.92 5.18
N LEU A 34 2.92 4.24 5.76
CA LEU A 34 3.05 5.14 6.91
C LEU A 34 2.81 6.61 6.56
N LYS A 35 2.81 6.95 5.27
CA LYS A 35 2.57 8.30 4.77
C LYS A 35 1.59 8.26 3.61
N GLN A 36 0.74 9.26 3.53
CA GLN A 36 -0.23 9.40 2.44
C GLN A 36 0.47 9.42 1.06
N ASN A 37 -0.09 8.70 0.10
CA ASN A 37 0.29 8.78 -1.31
C ASN A 37 -0.82 9.49 -2.12
N GLU A 38 -0.58 10.73 -2.52
CA GLU A 38 -1.52 11.56 -3.29
C GLU A 38 -1.81 11.05 -4.70
N ARG A 39 -0.97 10.14 -5.22
CA ARG A 39 -1.17 9.57 -6.55
C ARG A 39 -2.23 8.47 -6.54
N ALA A 40 -2.34 7.71 -5.45
CA ALA A 40 -3.27 6.59 -5.37
C ALA A 40 -4.73 7.07 -5.30
N ASP A 41 -5.65 6.29 -5.86
CA ASP A 41 -7.09 6.59 -5.83
C ASP A 41 -7.65 6.55 -4.40
N VAL A 42 -7.09 5.66 -3.58
CA VAL A 42 -7.35 5.58 -2.13
C VAL A 42 -6.00 5.45 -1.42
N SER A 43 -5.78 6.25 -0.38
CA SER A 43 -4.58 6.17 0.45
C SER A 43 -4.96 5.91 1.91
N ILE A 44 -4.50 4.79 2.45
CA ILE A 44 -4.66 4.40 3.85
C ILE A 44 -3.32 4.66 4.55
N THR A 45 -3.34 5.55 5.54
CA THR A 45 -2.14 5.91 6.31
C THR A 45 -2.14 5.13 7.62
N VAL A 46 -1.15 4.26 7.81
CA VAL A 46 -0.99 3.44 9.01
C VAL A 46 -0.15 4.20 10.04
N SER A 47 -0.57 4.16 11.30
CA SER A 47 0.17 4.72 12.43
C SER A 47 1.35 3.83 12.79
N ASP A 48 2.52 4.41 12.96
CA ASP A 48 3.74 3.72 13.40
C ASP A 48 3.81 3.54 14.93
N ASN A 49 2.90 4.16 15.68
CA ASN A 49 2.86 4.12 17.14
C ASN A 49 1.87 3.09 17.69
N ASP A 50 1.03 2.50 16.84
CA ASP A 50 0.04 1.51 17.25
C ASP A 50 0.62 0.10 17.31
N SER A 51 -0.02 -0.76 18.13
CA SER A 51 0.32 -2.18 18.18
C SER A 51 -0.01 -2.87 16.86
N LEU A 52 0.61 -4.02 16.60
CA LEU A 52 0.37 -4.78 15.37
C LEU A 52 -1.10 -5.16 15.20
N GLU A 53 -1.78 -5.51 16.29
CA GLU A 53 -3.20 -5.87 16.30
C GLU A 53 -4.06 -4.67 15.88
N LYS A 54 -3.80 -3.50 16.48
CA LYS A 54 -4.50 -2.26 16.13
C LYS A 54 -4.26 -1.83 14.69
N GLN A 55 -3.03 -1.94 14.21
CA GLN A 55 -2.70 -1.66 12.81
C GLN A 55 -3.45 -2.62 11.86
N ALA A 56 -3.50 -3.91 12.20
CA ALA A 56 -4.18 -4.92 11.39
C ALA A 56 -5.70 -4.69 11.35
N GLU A 57 -6.32 -4.40 12.50
CA GLU A 57 -7.75 -4.05 12.61
C GLU A 57 -8.06 -2.80 11.77
N PHE A 58 -7.31 -1.71 11.99
CA PHE A 58 -7.49 -0.46 11.26
C PHE A 58 -7.36 -0.64 9.74
N VAL A 59 -6.29 -1.30 9.27
CA VAL A 59 -6.07 -1.54 7.84
C VAL A 59 -7.21 -2.39 7.26
N SER A 60 -7.67 -3.41 7.97
CA SER A 60 -8.76 -4.28 7.52
C SER A 60 -10.07 -3.51 7.37
N GLU A 61 -10.42 -2.68 8.36
CA GLU A 61 -11.62 -1.83 8.33
C GLU A 61 -11.57 -0.82 7.18
N GLN A 62 -10.43 -0.15 6.99
CA GLN A 62 -10.25 0.83 5.91
C GLN A 62 -10.32 0.17 4.53
N ILE A 63 -9.72 -1.01 4.36
CA ILE A 63 -9.83 -1.78 3.11
C ILE A 63 -11.29 -2.15 2.86
N GLN A 64 -11.98 -2.73 3.85
CA GLN A 64 -13.37 -3.16 3.72
C GLN A 64 -14.29 -1.98 3.34
N SER A 65 -14.10 -0.83 3.98
CA SER A 65 -14.82 0.41 3.66
C SER A 65 -14.49 0.90 2.24
N SER A 66 -13.23 0.84 1.80
CA SER A 66 -12.82 1.32 0.48
C SER A 66 -13.29 0.44 -0.69
N LEU A 67 -13.50 -0.86 -0.43
CA LEU A 67 -13.89 -1.85 -1.42
C LEU A 67 -15.40 -1.91 -1.64
N ASN A 68 -16.23 -1.44 -0.70
CA ASN A 68 -17.70 -1.47 -0.82
C ASN A 68 -18.26 -2.84 -1.24
N GLY A 69 -17.63 -3.94 -0.80
CA GLY A 69 -18.02 -5.31 -1.15
C GLY A 69 -17.45 -5.84 -2.47
N GLU A 70 -16.64 -5.07 -3.20
CA GLU A 70 -15.89 -5.56 -4.36
C GLU A 70 -14.63 -6.34 -3.94
N SER A 71 -14.22 -7.29 -4.78
CA SER A 71 -12.94 -7.98 -4.64
C SER A 71 -11.81 -7.25 -5.37
N VAL A 72 -10.56 -7.58 -5.02
CA VAL A 72 -9.38 -7.06 -5.70
C VAL A 72 -8.76 -8.14 -6.58
N GLU A 73 -8.14 -7.74 -7.69
CA GLU A 73 -7.44 -8.67 -8.59
C GLU A 73 -6.11 -9.12 -7.99
N ALA A 74 -5.45 -8.28 -7.18
CA ALA A 74 -4.18 -8.59 -6.54
C ALA A 74 -3.89 -7.71 -5.32
N ILE A 75 -3.05 -8.24 -4.42
CA ILE A 75 -2.44 -7.53 -3.31
C ILE A 75 -0.92 -7.63 -3.46
N PHE A 76 -0.25 -6.49 -3.63
CA PHE A 76 1.20 -6.41 -3.72
C PHE A 76 1.77 -5.90 -2.40
N ASN A 77 2.39 -6.78 -1.62
CA ASN A 77 3.14 -6.37 -0.44
C ASN A 77 4.60 -6.12 -0.82
N VAL A 78 4.96 -4.84 -0.93
CA VAL A 78 6.29 -4.35 -1.27
C VAL A 78 6.83 -3.41 -0.19
N ALA A 79 6.17 -3.36 0.97
CA ALA A 79 6.67 -2.65 2.14
C ALA A 79 7.92 -3.35 2.66
N GLY A 80 8.87 -2.54 3.11
CA GLY A 80 10.14 -3.02 3.60
C GLY A 80 11.23 -1.99 3.40
N GLY A 81 12.31 -2.18 4.14
CA GLY A 81 13.48 -1.34 4.09
C GLY A 81 14.68 -2.12 4.60
N TRP A 82 15.83 -1.45 4.60
CA TRP A 82 17.06 -2.04 5.08
C TRP A 82 17.66 -1.17 6.19
N ALA A 83 18.09 -1.81 7.27
CA ALA A 83 18.75 -1.17 8.41
C ALA A 83 19.94 -2.04 8.84
N GLY A 84 21.14 -1.75 8.32
CA GLY A 84 22.33 -2.57 8.60
C GLY A 84 23.69 -1.92 8.33
N GLY A 85 23.79 -0.61 8.10
CA GLY A 85 25.07 0.11 7.94
C GLY A 85 25.46 0.41 6.49
N ASN A 86 26.65 0.01 6.01
CA ASN A 86 27.09 0.23 4.63
C ASN A 86 27.56 -1.10 4.00
N ALA A 87 26.95 -1.52 2.89
CA ALA A 87 27.28 -2.76 2.17
C ALA A 87 28.70 -2.78 1.57
N SER A 88 29.41 -1.65 1.55
CA SER A 88 30.80 -1.54 1.08
C SER A 88 31.85 -1.87 2.14
N HIS A 89 31.46 -2.10 3.40
CA HIS A 89 32.39 -2.58 4.43
C HIS A 89 32.49 -4.10 4.33
N LYS A 90 33.30 -4.58 3.40
CA LYS A 90 33.77 -5.97 3.32
C LYS A 90 35.24 -6.04 3.67
#